data_AF-A0A5P9FC74-F1
#
_entry.id   AF-A0A5P9FC74-F1
#
_cell.length_a   1.000
_cell.length_b   1.000
_cell.length_c   1.000
_cell.angle_alpha   90.00
_cell.angle_beta   90.00
_cell.angle_gamma   90.00
#
_symmetry.space_group_name_H-M   'P 1'
#
loop_
_entity.id
_entity.type
_entity.pdbx_description
1 polymer ?
#
loop_
_entity_poly.entity_id
_entity_poly.type
_entity_poly.pdbx_seq_one_letter_code
_entity_poly.pdbx_strand_id
1 'polypeptide(L)' 'MSVWWLILSALTAIPMVRLLPHFGINKYWAAVCVVPFGTLALLWWMGLKLQELEKL' A
#
# COMPACT_ATOMS: atom_id res chain seq x y z
N MET A 1 15.47 -8.16 -15.77
CA MET A 1 14.66 -8.21 -14.53
C MET A 1 14.09 -9.61 -14.37
N SER A 2 14.33 -10.28 -13.24
CA SER A 2 13.74 -11.59 -12.97
C SER A 2 12.22 -11.45 -12.83
N VAL A 3 11.45 -12.20 -13.61
CA VAL A 3 9.96 -12.20 -13.62
C VAL A 3 9.37 -12.34 -12.21
N TRP A 4 10.09 -13.04 -11.33
CA TRP A 4 9.80 -13.18 -9.90
C TRP A 4 9.57 -11.86 -9.15
N TRP A 5 10.35 -10.82 -9.44
CA TRP A 5 10.22 -9.50 -8.78
C TRP A 5 8.92 -8.79 -9.13
N LEU A 6 8.44 -8.96 -10.36
CA LEU A 6 7.16 -8.40 -10.80
C LEU A 6 5.98 -9.12 -10.15
N ILE A 7 6.08 -10.43 -9.98
CA ILE A 7 5.06 -11.23 -9.30
C ILE A 7 4.94 -10.82 -7.84
N LEU A 8 6.07 -10.67 -7.13
CA LEU A 8 6.08 -10.19 -5.74
C LEU A 8 5.56 -8.76 -5.59
N SER A 9 5.92 -7.86 -6.51
CA SER A 9 5.40 -6.48 -6.53
C SER A 9 3.89 -6.44 -6.79
N ALA A 10 3.39 -7.26 -7.72
CA ALA A 10 1.95 -7.36 -7.99
C ALA A 10 1.19 -7.93 -6.78
N LEU A 11 1.72 -8.98 -6.15
CA LEU A 11 1.14 -9.58 -4.94
C LEU A 11 1.10 -8.64 -3.74
N THR A 12 2.01 -7.67 -3.66
CA THR A 12 2.00 -6.64 -2.60
C THR A 12 1.12 -5.44 -2.96
N ALA A 13 1.00 -5.07 -4.24
CA ALA A 13 0.11 -4.01 -4.69
C ALA A 13 -1.39 -4.39 -4.52
N ILE A 14 -1.76 -5.64 -4.80
CA ILE A 14 -3.15 -6.14 -4.70
C ILE A 14 -3.78 -5.91 -3.30
N PRO A 15 -3.16 -6.34 -2.18
CA PRO A 15 -3.71 -6.10 -0.85
C PRO A 15 -3.72 -4.61 -0.51
N MET A 16 -2.74 -3.81 -0.99
CA MET A 16 -2.76 -2.35 -0.81
C MET A 16 -3.99 -1.71 -1.46
N VAL A 17 -4.39 -2.10 -2.68
CA VAL A 17 -5.61 -1.59 -3.33
C VAL A 17 -6.87 -1.82 -2.47
N ARG A 18 -6.91 -2.92 -1.71
CA ARG A 18 -8.02 -3.28 -0.83
C ARG A 18 -7.91 -2.63 0.56
N LEU A 19 -6.72 -2.50 1.13
CA LEU A 19 -6.49 -1.90 2.44
C LEU A 19 -6.66 -0.38 2.40
N LEU A 20 -6.13 0.31 1.38
CA LEU A 20 -6.21 1.77 1.27
C LEU A 20 -7.63 2.34 1.46
N PRO A 21 -8.67 1.84 0.77
CA PRO A 21 -10.03 2.33 0.98
C PRO A 21 -10.57 2.05 2.38
N HIS A 22 -10.07 1.03 3.08
CA HIS A 22 -10.40 0.79 4.49
C HIS A 22 -9.90 1.92 5.41
N PHE A 23 -8.76 2.53 5.07
CA PHE A 23 -8.22 3.71 5.78
C PHE A 23 -8.76 5.05 5.24
N GLY A 24 -9.72 5.03 4.31
CA GLY A 24 -10.22 6.24 3.65
C GLY A 24 -9.26 6.83 2.60
N ILE A 25 -8.26 6.07 2.15
CA ILE A 25 -7.27 6.48 1.15
C ILE A 25 -7.71 6.02 -0.24
N ASN A 26 -7.50 6.85 -1.26
CA ASN A 26 -7.94 6.56 -2.62
C ASN A 26 -7.18 5.37 -3.26
N LYS A 27 -7.91 4.42 -3.86
CA LYS A 27 -7.41 3.20 -4.53
C LYS A 27 -6.27 3.43 -5.54
N TYR A 28 -6.23 4.60 -6.17
CA TYR A 28 -5.19 4.93 -7.16
C TYR A 28 -3.79 5.08 -6.55
N TRP A 29 -3.68 5.28 -5.23
CA TRP A 29 -2.39 5.33 -4.53
C TRP A 29 -1.68 3.97 -4.52
N ALA A 30 -2.37 2.85 -4.73
CA ALA A 30 -1.71 1.55 -4.84
C ALA A 30 -0.79 1.44 -6.07
N ALA A 31 -0.97 2.29 -7.09
CA ALA A 31 -0.04 2.36 -8.23
C ALA A 31 1.38 2.78 -7.82
N VAL A 32 1.51 3.47 -6.67
CA VAL A 32 2.79 3.89 -6.10
C VAL A 32 3.58 2.70 -5.54
N CYS A 33 2.93 1.55 -5.27
CA CYS A 33 3.58 0.30 -4.85
C CYS A 33 4.39 -0.42 -5.95
N VAL A 34 4.30 0.04 -7.20
CA VAL A 34 5.18 -0.43 -8.30
C VAL A 34 6.63 -0.03 -8.02
N VAL A 35 6.84 1.05 -7.26
CA VAL A 35 8.15 1.48 -6.79
C VAL A 35 8.31 1.05 -5.32
N PRO A 36 9.40 0.36 -4.95
CA PRO A 36 9.59 -0.12 -3.57
C PRO A 36 9.58 1.01 -2.52
N PHE A 37 10.08 2.19 -2.87
CA PHE A 37 9.96 3.39 -2.03
C PHE A 37 8.53 3.87 -1.84
N GLY A 38 7.69 3.71 -2.86
CA GLY A 38 6.29 4.06 -2.78
C GLY A 38 5.51 3.15 -1.83
N THR A 39 5.85 1.86 -1.80
CA THR A 39 5.31 0.90 -0.84
C THR A 39 5.65 1.30 0.61
N LEU A 40 6.88 1.74 0.87
CA LEU A 40 7.30 2.23 2.20
C LEU A 40 6.51 3.47 2.63
N ALA A 41 6.34 4.44 1.74
CA ALA A 41 5.56 5.65 2.02
C ALA A 41 4.08 5.32 2.30
N LEU A 42 3.49 4.40 1.52
CA LEU A 42 2.12 3.93 1.75
C LEU A 42 1.97 3.21 3.08
N LEU A 43 2.91 2.33 3.42
CA LEU A 43 2.91 1.60 4.67
C LEU A 43 2.98 2.56 5.86
N TRP A 44 3.83 3.59 5.78
CA TRP A 44 3.93 4.63 6.79
C TRP A 44 2.63 5.41 6.95
N TRP A 45 2.03 5.83 5.84
CA TRP A 45 0.77 6.57 5.84
C TRP A 45 -0.39 5.73 6.42
N MET A 46 -0.44 4.44 6.07
CA MET A 46 -1.39 3.50 6.65
C MET A 46 -1.16 3.31 8.16
N GLY A 47 0.09 3.27 8.62
CA GLY A 47 0.43 3.22 10.05
C GLY A 47 -0.10 4.44 10.82
N LEU A 48 0.08 5.64 10.28
CA LEU A 48 -0.47 6.87 10.86
C LEU A 48 -2.01 6.85 10.90
N LYS A 49 -2.65 6.39 9.82
CA LYS A 49 -4.12 6.26 9.76
C LYS A 49 -4.66 5.19 10.70
N LEU A 50 -3.93 4.10 10.89
CA LEU A 50 -4.27 3.06 11.86
C LEU A 50 -4.25 3.62 13.30
N GLN A 51 -3.22 4.41 13.65
CA GLN A 51 -3.16 5.07 14.95
C GLN A 51 -4.29 6.08 15.19
N GLU A 52 -4.80 6.74 14.14
CA GLU A 52 -5.98 7.60 14.27
C GLU A 52 -7.27 6.79 14.51
N LEU A 53 -7.43 5.65 13.83
CA LEU A 53 -8.61 4.79 14.02
C LEU A 53 -8.62 4.10 15.38
N GLU A 54 -7.46 3.72 15.92
CA GLU A 54 -7.35 3.09 17.24
C GLU A 54 -7.55 4.07 18.40
N LYS A 55 -7.41 5.38 18.14
CA LYS A 55 -7.66 6.46 19.11
C LYS A 55 -9.12 6.89 19.21
N LEU A 56 -9.97 6.45 18.27
CA LEU A 56 -11.42 6.68 18.25
C LEU A 56 -12.16 5.63 19.08
#